data_AF-A0A939UYZ7-F1
#
_entry.id   AF-A0A939UYZ7-F1
#
_cell.length_a   1.000
_cell.length_b   1.000
_cell.length_c   1.000
_cell.angle_alpha   90.00
_cell.angle_beta   90.00
_cell.angle_gamma   90.00
#
_symmetry.space_group_name_H-M   'P 1'
#
loop_
_entity.id
_entity.type
_entity.pdbx_description
1 polymer ?
#
loop_
_entity_poly.entity_id
_entity_poly.type
_entity_poly.pdbx_seq_one_letter_code
_entity_poly.pdbx_strand_id
1 'polypeptide(L)'
;MFKIRIQSVLAVLSAAAIAVAIAVFPSATARADGEYINATNFPDADFRAFVQELFDVGDDEKVYQDDFDNIISIDISGKNNIKNLRGLELFKALKTLDISGTAVTELFYYGDYLEELDASGCTELTDITV
;
A
#
# COMPACT_ATOMS: atom_id res chain seq x y z
N MET A 1 3.07 -22.18 -19.88
CA MET A 1 1.59 -22.12 -19.86
C MET A 1 1.24 -20.74 -19.34
N PHE A 2 0.90 -19.82 -20.26
CA PHE A 2 0.69 -18.40 -19.98
C PHE A 2 -0.56 -18.22 -19.09
N LYS A 3 -0.38 -17.71 -17.86
CA LYS A 3 -1.50 -17.22 -17.04
C LYS A 3 -1.84 -15.82 -17.55
N ILE A 4 -3.03 -15.70 -18.14
CA ILE A 4 -3.62 -14.42 -18.55
C ILE A 4 -3.98 -13.67 -17.26
N ARG A 5 -3.24 -12.61 -16.91
CA ARG A 5 -3.58 -11.73 -15.78
C ARG A 5 -4.65 -10.74 -16.26
N ILE A 6 -5.90 -11.08 -16.00
CA ILE A 6 -7.04 -10.18 -16.20
C ILE A 6 -7.06 -9.26 -14.98
N GLN A 7 -6.51 -8.06 -15.09
CA GLN A 7 -6.87 -6.98 -14.17
C GLN A 7 -8.34 -6.64 -14.41
N SER A 8 -9.23 -7.04 -13.49
CA SER A 8 -10.55 -6.44 -13.20
C SER A 8 -11.35 -7.35 -12.28
N VAL A 9 -11.40 -7.05 -10.98
CA VAL A 9 -12.66 -7.20 -10.23
C VAL A 9 -12.91 -5.88 -9.51
N LEU A 10 -13.57 -4.97 -10.23
CA LEU A 10 -14.46 -4.01 -9.59
C LEU A 10 -15.54 -4.81 -8.84
N ALA A 11 -15.46 -4.85 -7.52
CA ALA A 11 -16.64 -5.10 -6.70
C ALA A 11 -17.35 -3.76 -6.44
N VAL A 12 -18.27 -3.45 -7.37
CA VAL A 12 -19.54 -2.71 -7.21
C VAL A 12 -19.68 -1.77 -5.99
N LEU A 13 -19.64 -0.47 -6.28
CA LEU A 13 -20.58 0.58 -5.86
C LEU A 13 -21.47 0.28 -4.64
N SER A 14 -21.27 1.02 -3.55
CA SER A 14 -22.39 1.55 -2.77
C SER A 14 -22.56 3.04 -3.06
N ALA A 15 -23.60 3.33 -3.85
CA ALA A 15 -24.30 4.59 -4.05
C ALA A 15 -23.55 5.82 -4.63
N ALA A 16 -23.94 6.11 -5.88
CA ALA A 16 -24.13 7.43 -6.51
C ALA A 16 -22.96 8.13 -7.26
N ALA A 17 -23.12 8.10 -8.60
CA ALA A 17 -22.93 9.20 -9.55
C ALA A 17 -21.55 9.50 -10.21
N ILE A 18 -21.49 9.19 -11.52
CA ILE A 18 -20.95 9.98 -12.65
C ILE A 18 -19.43 10.21 -12.73
N ALA A 19 -18.78 9.53 -13.68
CA ALA A 19 -17.92 10.18 -14.70
C ALA A 19 -17.53 9.19 -15.81
N VAL A 20 -17.75 9.59 -17.06
CA VAL A 20 -17.32 8.89 -18.28
C VAL A 20 -15.81 9.07 -18.46
N ALA A 21 -15.03 7.99 -18.53
CA ALA A 21 -13.59 8.05 -18.82
C ALA A 21 -13.34 7.68 -20.30
N ILE A 22 -13.03 8.67 -21.13
CA ILE A 22 -12.36 8.46 -22.42
C ILE A 22 -10.88 8.22 -22.09
N ALA A 23 -10.43 6.96 -22.16
CA ALA A 23 -9.02 6.64 -21.96
C ALA A 23 -8.20 7.08 -23.18
N VAL A 24 -7.51 8.21 -23.06
CA VAL A 24 -6.36 8.55 -23.91
C VAL A 24 -5.16 7.82 -23.33
N PHE A 25 -4.56 6.88 -24.07
CA PHE A 25 -3.33 6.20 -23.62
C PHE A 25 -2.11 7.03 -24.01
N PRO A 26 -1.38 7.66 -23.07
CA PRO A 26 -0.05 8.20 -23.36
C PRO A 26 0.92 7.06 -23.68
N SER A 27 1.83 7.35 -24.62
CA SER A 27 2.85 6.45 -25.15
C SER A 27 3.77 5.95 -24.04
N ALA A 28 4.16 4.67 -24.11
CA ALA A 28 4.97 3.97 -23.13
C ALA A 28 6.33 4.64 -22.90
N THR A 29 6.40 5.61 -21.99
CA THR A 29 7.61 5.90 -21.24
C THR A 29 7.98 4.63 -20.47
N ALA A 30 9.24 4.20 -20.57
CA ALA A 30 9.75 3.13 -19.72
C ALA A 30 9.45 3.50 -18.27
N ARG A 31 8.68 2.65 -17.56
CA ARG A 31 8.42 2.83 -16.13
C ARG A 31 9.79 2.86 -15.43
N ALA A 32 9.90 3.68 -14.38
CA ALA A 32 11.02 3.55 -13.44
C ALA A 32 11.14 2.09 -12.99
N ASP A 33 12.33 1.68 -12.56
CA ASP A 33 12.51 0.28 -12.18
C ASP A 33 11.52 -0.08 -11.06
N GLY A 34 10.77 -1.16 -11.25
CA GLY A 34 9.75 -1.57 -10.29
C GLY A 34 10.38 -2.12 -9.02
N GLU A 35 9.63 -2.04 -7.93
CA GLU A 35 10.02 -2.48 -6.61
C GLU A 35 9.64 -3.95 -6.39
N TYR A 36 10.52 -4.68 -5.72
CA TYR A 36 10.21 -6.02 -5.22
C TYR A 36 9.58 -5.94 -3.84
N ILE A 37 8.49 -6.67 -3.61
CA ILE A 37 7.87 -6.81 -2.30
C ILE A 37 8.53 -7.98 -1.55
N ASN A 38 9.77 -7.78 -1.12
CA ASN A 38 10.62 -8.81 -0.51
C ASN A 38 11.20 -8.37 0.84
N ALA A 39 11.93 -9.24 1.53
CA ALA A 39 12.50 -8.95 2.85
C ALA A 39 13.55 -7.83 2.88
N THR A 40 14.08 -7.40 1.74
CA THR A 40 15.01 -6.27 1.66
C THR A 40 14.27 -4.94 1.73
N ASN A 41 13.17 -4.81 0.97
CA ASN A 41 12.39 -3.58 0.90
C ASN A 41 11.28 -3.49 1.97
N PHE A 42 10.74 -4.65 2.37
CA PHE A 42 9.69 -4.84 3.36
C PHE A 42 10.16 -5.90 4.38
N PRO A 43 11.02 -5.54 5.35
CA PRO A 43 11.67 -6.51 6.24
C PRO A 43 10.70 -7.24 7.18
N ASP A 44 9.64 -6.59 7.64
CA ASP A 44 8.60 -7.21 8.45
C ASP A 44 7.80 -8.22 7.62
N ALA A 45 7.75 -9.47 8.07
CA ALA A 45 7.15 -10.56 7.30
C ALA A 45 5.64 -10.41 7.14
N ASP A 46 4.96 -9.88 8.15
CA ASP A 46 3.51 -9.77 8.18
C ASP A 46 3.04 -8.54 7.42
N PHE A 47 3.77 -7.42 7.53
CA PHE A 47 3.54 -6.26 6.68
C PHE A 47 3.84 -6.58 5.21
N ARG A 48 4.95 -7.28 4.93
CA ARG A 48 5.27 -7.73 3.57
C ARG A 48 4.17 -8.63 2.99
N ALA A 49 3.69 -9.61 3.75
CA ALA A 49 2.61 -10.49 3.30
C ALA A 49 1.32 -9.70 3.00
N PHE A 50 0.99 -8.71 3.83
CA PHE A 50 -0.13 -7.79 3.56
C PHE A 50 0.05 -7.04 2.24
N VAL A 51 1.23 -6.49 1.97
CA VAL A 51 1.50 -5.76 0.71
C VAL A 51 1.51 -6.70 -0.49
N GLN A 52 2.00 -7.94 -0.35
CA GLN A 52 1.93 -8.96 -1.39
C GLN A 52 0.49 -9.34 -1.73
N GLU A 53 -0.36 -9.51 -0.72
CA GLU A 53 -1.79 -9.77 -0.90
C GLU A 53 -2.51 -8.59 -1.57
N LEU A 54 -2.16 -7.36 -1.21
CA LEU A 54 -2.73 -6.15 -1.79
C LEU A 54 -2.51 -6.06 -3.31
N PHE A 55 -1.35 -6.52 -3.80
CA PHE A 55 -0.98 -6.48 -5.22
C PHE A 55 -1.11 -7.81 -5.97
N ASP A 56 -1.40 -8.93 -5.28
CA ASP A 56 -1.39 -10.29 -5.83
C ASP A 56 -0.04 -10.64 -6.52
N VAL A 57 1.05 -10.48 -5.77
CA VAL A 57 2.44 -10.67 -6.24
C VAL A 57 3.27 -11.54 -5.29
N GLY A 58 4.19 -12.33 -5.85
CA GLY A 58 5.26 -13.01 -5.10
C GLY A 58 6.53 -12.15 -4.93
N ASP A 59 7.56 -12.75 -4.31
CA ASP A 59 8.83 -12.07 -4.00
C ASP A 59 9.62 -11.60 -5.24
N ASP A 60 9.49 -12.30 -6.37
CA ASP A 60 10.26 -12.05 -7.60
C ASP A 60 9.47 -11.21 -8.64
N GLU A 61 8.33 -10.67 -8.24
CA GLU A 61 7.46 -9.87 -9.09
C GLU A 61 7.58 -8.39 -8.73
N LYS A 62 7.68 -7.55 -9.77
CA LYS A 62 7.81 -6.10 -9.61
C LYS A 62 6.45 -5.42 -9.53
N VAL A 63 6.30 -4.55 -8.54
CA VAL A 63 5.22 -3.57 -8.42
C VAL A 63 5.79 -2.19 -8.75
N TYR A 64 5.07 -1.37 -9.50
CA TYR A 64 5.60 -0.09 -9.96
C TYR A 64 4.92 1.07 -9.24
N GLN A 65 5.52 2.26 -9.29
CA GLN A 65 5.02 3.41 -8.55
C GLN A 65 3.54 3.73 -8.82
N ASP A 66 3.08 3.69 -10.08
CA ASP A 66 1.66 3.96 -10.37
C ASP A 66 0.71 2.96 -9.68
N ASP A 67 1.16 1.74 -9.40
CA ASP A 67 0.36 0.75 -8.68
C ASP A 67 0.21 1.15 -7.21
N PHE A 68 1.29 1.63 -6.57
CA PHE A 68 1.24 2.19 -5.21
C PHE A 68 0.44 3.50 -5.13
N ASP A 69 0.54 4.37 -6.14
CA ASP A 69 -0.15 5.67 -6.18
C ASP A 69 -1.69 5.52 -6.29
N ASN A 70 -2.19 4.33 -6.64
CA ASN A 70 -3.63 4.03 -6.62
C ASN A 70 -4.15 3.66 -5.22
N ILE A 71 -3.27 3.43 -4.25
CA ILE A 71 -3.64 3.05 -2.88
C ILE A 71 -3.73 4.31 -2.02
N ILE A 72 -4.95 4.66 -1.63
CA ILE A 72 -5.26 5.86 -0.84
C ILE A 72 -5.58 5.57 0.62
N SER A 73 -5.78 4.29 0.97
CA SER A 73 -6.10 3.87 2.33
C SER A 73 -5.44 2.53 2.65
N ILE A 74 -4.85 2.43 3.84
CA ILE A 74 -4.27 1.20 4.40
C ILE A 74 -4.87 1.01 5.78
N ASP A 75 -5.45 -0.18 5.98
CA ASP A 75 -5.95 -0.65 7.26
C ASP A 75 -5.23 -1.96 7.62
N ILE A 76 -4.40 -1.88 8.65
CA ILE A 76 -3.73 -3.01 9.28
C ILE A 76 -4.09 -3.11 10.76
N SER A 77 -5.25 -2.58 11.14
CA SER A 77 -5.74 -2.59 12.52
C SER A 77 -5.78 -4.00 13.10
N GLY A 78 -5.40 -4.12 14.38
CA GLY A 78 -5.35 -5.37 15.11
C GLY A 78 -4.26 -6.36 14.67
N LYS A 79 -3.43 -6.04 13.67
CA LYS A 79 -2.27 -6.85 13.27
C LYS A 79 -1.11 -6.67 14.24
N ASN A 80 -1.27 -7.21 15.44
CA ASN A 80 -0.34 -7.09 16.57
C ASN A 80 1.05 -7.74 16.35
N ASN A 81 1.25 -8.44 15.24
CA ASN A 81 2.51 -9.01 14.81
C ASN A 81 3.34 -8.06 13.93
N ILE A 82 2.73 -7.04 13.34
CA ILE A 82 3.43 -6.03 12.54
C ILE A 82 4.17 -5.07 13.48
N LYS A 83 5.49 -4.97 13.30
CA LYS A 83 6.39 -4.13 14.10
C LYS A 83 7.13 -3.08 13.30
N ASN A 84 7.29 -3.29 12.00
CA ASN A 84 8.06 -2.38 11.14
C ASN A 84 7.34 -2.14 9.80
N LEU A 85 7.14 -0.86 9.48
CA LEU A 85 6.43 -0.41 8.28
C LEU A 85 7.35 0.08 7.17
N ARG A 86 8.64 -0.28 7.18
CA ARG A 86 9.57 0.04 6.09
C ARG A 86 8.99 -0.46 4.76
N GLY A 87 8.95 0.43 3.77
CA GLY A 87 8.26 0.23 2.49
C GLY A 87 6.94 1.01 2.39
N LEU A 88 6.39 1.50 3.51
CA LEU A 88 5.20 2.36 3.53
C LEU A 88 5.40 3.69 2.77
N GLU A 89 6.64 4.18 2.68
CA GLU A 89 6.97 5.40 1.94
C GLU A 89 6.75 5.30 0.42
N LEU A 90 6.55 4.09 -0.10
CA LEU A 90 6.19 3.88 -1.51
C LEU A 90 4.74 4.27 -1.80
N PHE A 91 3.87 4.28 -0.78
CA PHE A 91 2.44 4.63 -0.89
C PHE A 91 2.22 6.15 -0.86
N LYS A 92 2.69 6.86 -1.89
CA LYS A 92 2.75 8.33 -1.89
C LYS A 92 1.39 9.03 -1.85
N ALA A 93 0.32 8.36 -2.28
CA ALA A 93 -1.03 8.93 -2.35
C ALA A 93 -1.90 8.61 -1.10
N LEU A 94 -1.31 8.05 -0.04
CA LEU A 94 -2.06 7.63 1.14
C LEU A 94 -2.72 8.82 1.84
N LYS A 95 -4.03 8.71 2.05
CA LYS A 95 -4.87 9.68 2.77
C LYS A 95 -5.28 9.18 4.15
N THR A 96 -5.48 7.88 4.29
CA THR A 96 -5.88 7.25 5.55
C THR A 96 -4.93 6.11 5.89
N LEU A 97 -4.45 6.10 7.13
CA LEU A 97 -3.61 5.04 7.67
C LEU A 97 -4.15 4.60 9.04
N ASP A 98 -4.63 3.38 9.13
CA ASP A 98 -5.01 2.76 10.40
C ASP A 98 -3.99 1.67 10.77
N ILE A 99 -3.19 1.95 11.80
CA ILE A 99 -2.23 1.02 12.40
C ILE A 99 -2.65 0.63 13.82
N SER A 100 -3.89 0.90 14.21
CA SER A 100 -4.36 0.71 15.57
C SER A 100 -4.18 -0.73 16.05
N GLY A 101 -3.74 -0.92 17.29
CA GLY A 101 -3.49 -2.25 17.86
C GLY A 101 -2.39 -3.08 17.18
N THR A 102 -1.53 -2.47 16.36
CA THR A 102 -0.28 -3.08 15.90
C THR A 102 0.82 -3.00 16.96
N ALA A 103 1.95 -3.67 16.74
CA ALA A 103 3.14 -3.59 17.59
C ALA A 103 4.24 -2.74 16.94
N VAL A 104 3.86 -1.77 16.10
CA VAL A 104 4.80 -0.87 15.43
C VAL A 104 5.55 -0.03 16.47
N THR A 105 6.88 0.00 16.37
CA THR A 105 7.72 0.78 17.30
C THR A 105 8.00 2.19 16.80
N GLU A 106 8.10 2.35 15.49
CA GLU A 106 8.44 3.62 14.83
C GLU A 106 7.57 3.79 13.58
N LEU A 107 6.95 4.97 13.44
CA LEU A 107 6.24 5.37 12.24
C LEU A 107 6.94 6.57 11.60
N PHE A 108 7.50 6.34 10.41
CA PHE A 108 8.01 7.40 9.55
C PHE A 108 7.22 7.39 8.24
N TYR A 109 6.48 8.45 8.00
CA TYR A 109 5.77 8.67 6.76
C TYR A 109 5.94 10.14 6.36
N TYR A 110 6.14 10.40 5.06
CA TYR A 110 6.42 11.75 4.56
C TYR A 110 5.56 12.09 3.33
N GLY A 111 4.38 11.48 3.23
CA GLY A 111 3.45 11.74 2.14
C GLY A 111 2.66 13.02 2.36
N ASP A 112 2.51 13.82 1.30
CA ASP A 112 1.86 15.13 1.36
C ASP A 112 0.33 15.07 1.53
N TYR A 113 -0.26 13.87 1.50
CA TYR A 113 -1.71 13.67 1.37
C TYR A 113 -2.37 13.00 2.58
N LEU A 114 -1.62 12.68 3.65
CA LEU A 114 -2.21 12.02 4.82
C LEU A 114 -3.19 12.97 5.54
N GLU A 115 -4.45 12.57 5.59
CA GLU A 115 -5.55 13.32 6.20
C GLU A 115 -5.97 12.69 7.53
N GLU A 116 -5.83 11.37 7.67
CA GLU A 116 -6.24 10.61 8.85
C GLU A 116 -5.22 9.53 9.22
N LEU A 117 -4.86 9.50 10.50
CA LEU A 117 -4.01 8.49 11.11
C LEU A 117 -4.65 7.99 12.42
N ASP A 118 -4.92 6.69 12.49
CA ASP A 118 -5.24 6.02 13.75
C ASP A 118 -4.05 5.13 14.18
N ALA A 119 -3.41 5.53 15.29
CA ALA A 119 -2.36 4.76 15.95
C ALA A 119 -2.77 4.32 17.37
N SER A 120 -4.07 4.34 17.67
CA SER A 120 -4.60 3.95 18.97
C SER A 120 -4.24 2.50 19.32
N GLY A 121 -3.96 2.23 20.59
CA GLY A 121 -3.59 0.87 21.03
C GLY A 121 -2.21 0.36 20.57
N CYS A 122 -1.41 1.15 19.86
CA CYS A 122 0.00 0.84 19.55
C CYS A 122 0.86 1.04 20.81
N THR A 123 0.96 0.02 21.67
CA THR A 123 1.64 0.17 22.97
C THR A 123 3.16 0.21 22.87
N GLU A 124 3.73 -0.22 21.75
CA GLU A 124 5.18 -0.23 21.49
C GLU A 124 5.66 1.01 20.70
N LEU A 125 4.75 1.87 20.22
CA LEU A 125 5.08 3.03 19.38
C LEU A 125 5.74 4.14 20.22
N THR A 126 7.01 4.42 19.94
CA THR A 126 7.78 5.45 20.66
C THR A 126 8.08 6.68 19.82
N ASP A 127 8.19 6.51 18.50
CA ASP A 127 8.52 7.59 17.57
C ASP A 127 7.51 7.64 16.43
N ILE A 128 7.03 8.85 16.17
CA ILE A 128 6.07 9.14 15.11
C ILE A 128 6.50 10.41 14.39
N THR A 129 6.58 10.33 13.06
CA THR A 129 6.77 11.47 12.17
C THR A 129 5.91 11.24 10.94
N VAL A 130 4.94 12.14 10.73
CA VAL A 130 4.00 12.15 9.61
C VAL A 130 3.84 13.56 9.07
#